data_AF-A0A834C8B4-F1
#
_entry.id   AF-A0A834C8B4-F1
#
_cell.length_a   1.000
_cell.length_b   1.000
_cell.length_c   1.000
_cell.angle_alpha   90.00
_cell.angle_beta   90.00
_cell.angle_gamma   90.00
#
_symmetry.space_group_name_H-M   'P 1'
#
loop_
_entity.id
_entity.type
_entity.pdbx_description
1 polymer ?
#
loop_
_entity_poly.entity_id
_entity_poly.type
_entity_poly.pdbx_seq_one_letter_code
_entity_poly.pdbx_strand_id
1 'polypeptide(L)'
;MLQDSLQPKHNEGSKPEWEQKNFDKAIGYSFAIVGINITDLAYSLLVSGALKTHLYNVAPEMPNLQHFQQTFCYLMQEFQRFWIEEDPSDIMEFNRVRSKFHRRILRQLKNPDMALCPHFAASDLHLVNL
;
A
#
# COMPACT_ATOMS: atom_id res chain seq x y z
N MET A 1 42.38 -33.74 -36.63
CA MET A 1 41.88 -34.19 -35.31
C MET A 1 41.26 -32.98 -34.63
N LEU A 2 40.11 -33.20 -33.99
CA LEU A 2 39.09 -32.20 -33.68
C LEU A 2 39.54 -31.14 -32.68
N GLN A 3 39.15 -29.89 -32.95
CA GLN A 3 38.96 -28.86 -31.94
C GLN A 3 37.59 -29.13 -31.29
N ASP A 4 37.56 -29.41 -29.99
CA ASP A 4 36.34 -29.31 -29.18
C ASP A 4 36.71 -28.68 -27.85
N SER A 5 36.62 -27.35 -27.82
CA SER A 5 36.64 -26.56 -26.59
C SER A 5 35.25 -26.63 -25.97
N LEU A 6 35.10 -27.46 -24.94
CA LEU A 6 33.90 -27.50 -24.10
C LEU A 6 33.74 -26.19 -23.33
N GLN A 7 33.00 -25.23 -23.89
CA GLN A 7 32.38 -24.19 -23.09
C GLN A 7 31.18 -24.79 -22.35
N PRO A 8 31.03 -24.54 -21.03
CA PRO A 8 29.82 -24.94 -20.32
C PRO A 8 28.65 -24.13 -20.88
N LYS A 9 27.67 -24.83 -21.46
CA LYS A 9 26.38 -24.25 -21.81
C LYS A 9 25.76 -23.72 -20.52
N HIS A 10 25.75 -22.40 -20.37
CA HIS A 10 25.00 -21.74 -19.31
C HIS A 10 23.52 -22.00 -19.62
N ASN A 11 22.99 -23.05 -18.99
CA ASN A 11 21.56 -23.34 -19.01
C ASN A 11 20.93 -22.13 -18.31
N GLU A 12 20.20 -21.29 -19.04
CA GLU A 12 19.30 -20.30 -18.47
C GLU A 12 18.23 -21.08 -17.69
N GLY A 13 18.58 -21.42 -16.45
CA GLY A 13 17.70 -22.13 -15.55
C GLY A 13 16.45 -21.30 -15.38
N SER A 14 15.32 -21.87 -15.79
CA SER A 14 13.99 -21.35 -15.52
C SER A 14 13.96 -20.84 -14.08
N LYS A 15 13.70 -19.54 -13.91
CA LYS A 15 13.55 -18.96 -12.58
C LYS A 15 12.57 -19.82 -11.78
N PRO A 16 12.87 -20.11 -10.52
CA PRO A 16 12.03 -21.00 -9.74
C PRO A 16 10.61 -20.42 -9.65
N GLU A 17 9.59 -21.29 -9.72
CA GLU A 17 8.17 -20.92 -9.86
C GLU A 17 7.68 -19.89 -8.81
N TRP A 18 8.28 -19.90 -7.61
CA TRP A 18 7.98 -18.94 -6.55
C TRP A 18 8.51 -17.53 -6.85
N GLU A 19 9.63 -17.38 -7.56
CA GLU A 19 10.11 -16.09 -8.05
C GLU A 19 9.21 -15.58 -9.17
N GLN A 20 8.81 -16.46 -10.09
CA GLN A 20 7.89 -16.13 -11.18
C GLN A 20 6.55 -15.62 -10.62
N LYS A 21 5.94 -16.35 -9.66
CA LYS A 21 4.70 -15.95 -8.97
C LYS A 21 4.81 -14.60 -8.26
N ASN A 22 5.96 -14.28 -7.67
CA ASN A 22 6.18 -13.00 -7.00
C ASN A 22 6.29 -11.83 -7.98
N PHE A 23 6.93 -12.05 -9.14
CA PHE A 23 7.01 -11.04 -10.21
C PHE A 23 5.65 -10.81 -10.88
N ASP A 24 4.88 -11.85 -11.15
CA ASP A 24 3.53 -11.74 -11.74
C ASP A 24 2.57 -10.98 -10.81
N LYS A 25 2.68 -11.18 -9.48
CA LYS A 25 1.94 -10.39 -8.49
C LYS A 25 2.36 -8.91 -8.45
N ALA A 26 3.65 -8.60 -8.67
CA ALA A 26 4.13 -7.23 -8.73
C ALA A 26 3.63 -6.48 -9.98
N ILE A 27 3.40 -7.19 -11.11
CA ILE A 27 2.80 -6.60 -12.32
C ILE A 27 1.36 -6.11 -12.05
N GLY A 28 0.64 -6.76 -11.14
CA GLY A 28 -0.71 -6.35 -10.73
C GLY A 28 -0.77 -5.10 -9.86
N TYR A 29 0.31 -4.72 -9.17
CA TYR A 29 0.33 -3.58 -8.23
C TYR A 29 1.08 -2.37 -8.80
N SER A 30 0.38 -1.53 -9.54
CA SER A 30 0.94 -0.30 -10.11
C SER A 30 1.01 0.83 -9.08
N PHE A 31 2.21 1.15 -8.60
CA PHE A 31 2.42 2.17 -7.57
C PHE A 31 1.86 3.54 -7.95
N ALA A 32 1.98 3.96 -9.22
CA ALA A 32 1.43 5.23 -9.69
C ALA A 32 -0.10 5.24 -9.69
N ILE A 33 -0.73 4.16 -10.17
CA ILE A 33 -2.19 4.02 -10.17
C ILE A 33 -2.70 4.01 -8.73
N VAL A 34 -2.06 3.25 -7.86
CA VAL A 34 -2.40 3.18 -6.44
C VAL A 34 -2.26 4.55 -5.79
N GLY A 35 -1.14 5.24 -5.99
CA GLY A 35 -0.86 6.56 -5.41
C GLY A 35 -1.96 7.56 -5.70
N ILE A 36 -2.33 7.72 -6.98
CA ILE A 36 -3.42 8.63 -7.39
C ILE A 36 -4.74 8.26 -6.71
N ASN A 37 -5.08 6.97 -6.65
CA ASN A 37 -6.32 6.49 -6.05
C ASN A 37 -6.35 6.64 -4.53
N ILE A 38 -5.22 6.45 -3.86
CA ILE A 38 -5.12 6.63 -2.41
C ILE A 38 -5.11 8.11 -2.04
N THR A 39 -4.51 8.98 -2.86
CA THR A 39 -4.65 10.44 -2.70
C THR A 39 -6.10 10.86 -2.80
N ASP A 40 -6.84 10.38 -3.81
CA ASP A 40 -8.27 10.65 -3.97
C ASP A 40 -9.10 10.12 -2.78
N LEU A 41 -8.80 8.92 -2.28
CA LEU A 41 -9.43 8.37 -1.09
C LEU A 41 -9.18 9.24 0.15
N ALA A 42 -7.92 9.59 0.43
CA ALA A 42 -7.56 10.40 1.58
C ALA A 42 -8.27 11.76 1.53
N TYR A 43 -8.26 12.41 0.37
CA TYR A 43 -8.96 13.67 0.15
C TYR A 43 -10.48 13.54 0.32
N SER A 44 -11.08 12.50 -0.24
CA SER A 44 -12.52 12.23 -0.10
C SER A 44 -12.94 11.99 1.36
N LEU A 45 -12.13 11.27 2.13
CA LEU A 45 -12.36 11.06 3.57
C LEU A 45 -12.28 12.37 4.35
N LEU A 46 -11.35 13.26 3.97
CA LEU A 46 -11.21 14.58 4.58
C LEU A 46 -12.44 15.46 4.28
N VAL A 47 -12.81 15.61 3.00
CA VAL A 47 -13.91 16.50 2.56
C VAL A 47 -15.27 16.00 3.05
N SER A 48 -15.51 14.69 3.07
CA SER A 48 -16.75 14.11 3.62
C SER A 48 -16.83 14.22 5.14
N GLY A 49 -15.73 14.55 5.82
CA GLY A 49 -15.65 14.60 7.28
C GLY A 49 -15.47 13.24 7.96
N ALA A 50 -15.43 12.12 7.21
CA ALA A 50 -15.17 10.79 7.76
C ALA A 50 -13.82 10.72 8.48
N LEU A 51 -12.82 11.49 8.05
CA LEU A 51 -11.50 11.50 8.65
C LEU A 51 -11.42 12.24 10.00
N LYS A 52 -12.47 12.98 10.41
CA LYS A 52 -12.49 13.72 11.68
C LYS A 52 -12.21 12.84 12.89
N THR A 53 -12.78 11.63 12.91
CA THR A 53 -12.56 10.65 13.98
C THR A 53 -11.07 10.41 14.20
N HIS A 54 -10.33 10.12 13.13
CA HIS A 54 -8.89 9.94 13.21
C HIS A 54 -8.17 11.22 13.64
N LEU A 55 -8.43 12.34 12.97
CA LEU A 55 -7.69 13.59 13.19
C LEU A 55 -7.85 14.12 14.61
N TYR A 56 -9.04 14.03 15.21
CA TYR A 56 -9.26 14.47 16.58
C TYR A 56 -8.67 13.52 17.63
N ASN A 57 -8.49 12.24 17.29
CA ASN A 57 -7.83 11.27 18.17
C ASN A 57 -6.31 11.41 18.16
N VAL A 58 -5.70 11.88 17.06
CA VAL A 58 -4.23 12.00 16.95
C VAL A 58 -3.70 13.42 17.06
N ALA A 59 -4.55 14.42 16.84
CA ALA A 59 -4.21 15.84 16.88
C ALA A 59 -5.25 16.61 17.73
N PRO A 60 -5.27 16.41 19.06
CA PRO A 60 -6.30 16.98 19.94
C PRO A 60 -6.32 18.51 19.95
N GLU A 61 -5.20 19.16 19.63
CA GLU A 61 -5.11 20.62 19.54
C GLU A 61 -5.52 21.13 18.14
N MET A 62 -4.75 20.79 17.11
CA MET A 62 -5.00 21.26 15.75
C MET A 62 -4.46 20.29 14.69
N PRO A 63 -5.36 19.66 13.89
CA PRO A 63 -4.96 18.92 12.70
C PRO A 63 -4.27 19.83 11.67
N ASN A 64 -3.23 19.34 11.03
CA ASN A 64 -2.46 20.07 10.01
C ASN A 64 -2.13 19.17 8.82
N LEU A 65 -1.42 19.71 7.82
CA LEU A 65 -1.06 18.96 6.60
C LEU A 65 -0.21 17.71 6.87
N GLN A 66 0.63 17.71 7.90
CA GLN A 66 1.45 16.57 8.27
C GLN A 66 0.60 15.37 8.69
N HIS A 67 -0.48 15.59 9.45
CA HIS A 67 -1.42 14.53 9.82
C HIS A 67 -2.13 13.94 8.59
N PHE A 68 -2.44 14.77 7.60
CA PHE A 68 -2.98 14.30 6.33
C PHE A 68 -1.96 13.47 5.54
N GLN A 69 -0.69 13.90 5.50
CA GLN A 69 0.38 13.13 4.87
C GLN A 69 0.63 11.78 5.57
N GLN A 70 0.60 11.75 6.91
CA GLN A 70 0.68 10.52 7.69
C GLN A 70 -0.51 9.59 7.41
N THR A 71 -1.73 10.15 7.27
CA THR A 71 -2.91 9.39 6.83
C THR A 71 -2.68 8.79 5.45
N PHE A 72 -2.13 9.56 4.50
CA PHE A 72 -1.80 9.04 3.17
C PHE A 72 -0.79 7.89 3.24
N CYS A 73 0.29 8.04 4.01
CA CYS A 73 1.29 6.98 4.21
C CYS A 73 0.67 5.72 4.82
N TYR A 74 -0.20 5.87 5.82
CA TYR A 74 -0.96 4.75 6.39
C TYR A 74 -1.76 4.02 5.32
N LEU A 75 -2.57 4.76 4.55
CA LEU A 75 -3.47 4.19 3.55
C LEU A 75 -2.68 3.48 2.43
N MET A 76 -1.54 4.03 2.01
CA MET A 76 -0.65 3.39 1.03
C MET A 76 -0.13 2.04 1.53
N GLN A 77 0.41 2.01 2.76
CA GLN A 77 0.95 0.79 3.35
C GLN A 77 -0.15 -0.25 3.60
N GLU A 78 -1.29 0.17 4.12
CA GLU A 78 -2.40 -0.71 4.42
C GLU A 78 -3.06 -1.23 3.14
N PHE A 79 -3.15 -0.41 2.08
CA PHE A 79 -3.63 -0.87 0.79
C PHE A 79 -2.68 -1.89 0.13
N GLN A 80 -1.36 -1.69 0.24
CA GLN A 80 -0.38 -2.70 -0.21
C GLN A 80 -0.60 -4.05 0.47
N ARG A 81 -0.75 -4.03 1.79
CA ARG A 81 -1.01 -5.25 2.58
C ARG A 81 -2.33 -5.90 2.16
N PHE A 82 -3.38 -5.08 2.05
CA PHE A 82 -4.71 -5.51 1.64
C PHE A 82 -4.73 -6.10 0.22
N TRP A 83 -3.98 -5.51 -0.71
CA TRP A 83 -3.84 -6.02 -2.07
C TRP A 83 -3.25 -7.43 -2.09
N ILE A 84 -2.19 -7.65 -1.33
CA ILE A 84 -1.55 -8.96 -1.21
C ILE A 84 -2.51 -9.98 -0.59
N GLU A 85 -3.25 -9.59 0.45
CA GLU A 85 -4.25 -10.44 1.12
C GLU A 85 -5.44 -10.81 0.22
N GLU A 86 -5.91 -9.89 -0.62
CA GLU A 86 -7.02 -10.14 -1.56
C GLU A 86 -6.62 -11.04 -2.73
N ASP A 87 -5.32 -11.22 -2.95
CA ASP A 87 -4.71 -12.03 -4.01
C ASP A 87 -5.42 -11.92 -5.38
N PRO A 88 -5.55 -10.70 -5.94
CA PRO A 88 -6.27 -10.51 -7.20
C PRO A 88 -5.53 -11.19 -8.35
N SER A 89 -6.31 -11.70 -9.30
CA SER A 89 -5.78 -12.43 -10.47
C SER A 89 -4.92 -11.51 -11.34
N ASP A 90 -5.34 -10.25 -11.51
CA ASP A 90 -4.65 -9.25 -12.30
C ASP A 90 -5.14 -7.81 -11.96
N ILE A 91 -4.58 -6.82 -12.67
CA ILE A 91 -4.89 -5.40 -12.50
C ILE A 91 -6.37 -5.05 -12.80
N MET A 92 -7.12 -5.85 -13.55
CA MET A 92 -8.53 -5.60 -13.85
C MET A 92 -9.40 -5.67 -12.59
N GLU A 93 -8.95 -6.39 -11.57
CA GLU A 93 -9.61 -6.47 -10.27
C GLU A 93 -9.38 -5.22 -9.41
N PHE A 94 -8.55 -4.27 -9.87
CA PHE A 94 -8.16 -3.10 -9.08
C PHE A 94 -9.35 -2.32 -8.54
N ASN A 95 -10.35 -2.04 -9.38
CA ASN A 95 -11.53 -1.29 -8.96
C ASN A 95 -12.36 -2.03 -7.90
N ARG A 96 -12.43 -3.37 -7.98
CA ARG A 96 -13.12 -4.22 -7.00
C ARG A 96 -12.42 -4.14 -5.65
N VAL A 97 -11.10 -4.36 -5.66
CA VAL A 97 -10.25 -4.35 -4.45
C VAL A 97 -10.23 -2.96 -3.82
N ARG A 98 -10.02 -1.90 -4.61
CA ARG A 98 -10.09 -0.49 -4.17
C ARG A 98 -11.42 -0.16 -3.49
N SER A 99 -12.54 -0.55 -4.10
CA SER A 99 -13.86 -0.28 -3.54
C SER A 99 -14.10 -1.03 -2.22
N LYS A 100 -13.58 -2.26 -2.11
CA LYS A 100 -13.64 -3.05 -0.87
C LYS A 100 -12.80 -2.40 0.23
N PHE A 101 -11.60 -1.96 -0.10
CA PHE A 101 -10.72 -1.23 0.81
C PHE A 101 -11.36 0.06 1.32
N HIS A 102 -11.92 0.89 0.43
CA HIS A 102 -12.61 2.12 0.81
C HIS A 102 -13.72 1.85 1.84
N ARG A 103 -14.57 0.83 1.60
CA ARG A 103 -15.61 0.43 2.57
C ARG A 103 -15.03 -0.04 3.92
N ARG A 104 -13.88 -0.72 3.92
CA ARG A 104 -13.17 -1.14 5.16
C ARG A 104 -12.73 0.10 5.95
N ILE A 105 -12.07 1.06 5.32
CA ILE A 105 -11.61 2.29 5.98
C ILE A 105 -12.78 3.10 6.53
N LEU A 106 -13.84 3.30 5.74
CA LEU A 106 -15.05 3.98 6.22
C LEU A 106 -15.68 3.30 7.43
N ARG A 107 -15.67 1.96 7.47
CA ARG A 107 -16.20 1.20 8.60
C ARG A 107 -15.34 1.37 9.85
N GLN A 108 -14.02 1.37 9.70
CA GLN A 108 -13.08 1.61 10.80
C GLN A 108 -13.30 3.01 11.40
N LEU A 109 -13.41 4.03 10.56
CA LEU A 109 -13.60 5.43 10.97
C LEU A 109 -14.95 5.73 11.66
N LYS A 110 -15.89 4.76 11.66
CA LYS A 110 -17.13 4.86 12.46
C LYS A 110 -16.92 4.57 13.95
N ASN A 111 -15.83 3.89 14.30
CA ASN A 111 -15.49 3.68 15.71
C ASN A 111 -14.91 4.99 16.27
N PRO A 112 -15.51 5.61 17.29
CA PRO A 112 -15.06 6.89 17.83
C PRO A 112 -13.60 6.86 18.32
N ASP A 113 -13.08 5.71 18.73
CA ASP A 113 -11.71 5.54 19.23
C ASP A 113 -10.70 5.20 18.12
N MET A 114 -11.11 5.25 16.84
CA MET A 114 -10.25 4.86 15.73
C MET A 114 -9.14 5.89 15.48
N ALA A 115 -7.90 5.42 15.42
CA ALA A 115 -6.76 6.15 14.89
C ALA A 115 -6.05 5.32 13.79
N LEU A 116 -5.96 5.88 12.57
CA LEU A 116 -5.28 5.28 11.42
C LEU A 116 -3.77 5.50 11.52
N CYS A 117 -3.14 4.90 12.54
CA CYS A 117 -1.71 5.07 12.80
C CYS A 117 -0.88 4.01 12.05
N PRO A 118 0.14 4.42 11.27
CA PRO A 118 1.14 3.47 10.81
C PRO A 118 1.87 2.91 12.03
N HIS A 119 2.20 1.62 11.99
CA HIS A 119 3.25 1.09 12.86
C HIS A 119 4.58 1.65 12.36
N PHE A 120 4.89 2.90 12.71
CA PHE A 120 6.26 3.38 12.62
C PHE A 120 7.00 2.78 13.80
N ALA A 121 8.02 1.96 13.54
CA ALA A 121 8.91 1.52 14.61
C ALA A 121 9.45 2.78 15.30
N ALA A 122 9.58 2.77 16.63
CA ALA A 122 10.00 3.94 17.42
C ALA A 122 11.32 4.58 16.92
N SER A 123 12.14 3.83 16.18
CA SER A 123 13.36 4.28 15.52
C SER A 123 13.15 5.31 14.40
N ASP A 124 11.96 5.38 13.80
CA ASP A 124 11.64 6.29 12.67
C ASP A 124 11.02 7.62 13.13
N LEU A 125 10.70 7.76 14.42
CA LEU A 125 10.04 8.96 14.96
C LEU A 125 10.94 10.21 14.89
N HIS A 126 12.26 10.03 14.85
CA HIS A 126 13.24 11.11 14.70
C HIS A 126 13.28 11.72 13.29
N LEU A 127 12.71 11.07 12.27
CA LEU A 127 12.72 11.56 10.88
C LEU A 127 11.50 12.42 10.52
N VAL A 128 10.48 12.44 11.37
CA VAL A 128 9.19 13.08 11.08
C VAL A 128 9.03 14.44 11.78
N ASN A 129 9.98 14.82 12.67
CA ASN A 129 10.04 16.14 13.29
C ASN A 129 11.08 17.05 12.59
N LEU A 130 10.79 17.47 11.37
CA LEU A 130 11.45 18.61 10.70
C LEU A 130 10.41 19.64 10.27
#